data_AF-A0ABD3FL12-F1
#
_entry.id   AF-A0ABD3FL12-F1
#
_cell.length_a   1.000
_cell.length_b   1.000
_cell.length_c   1.000
_cell.angle_alpha   90.00
_cell.angle_beta   90.00
_cell.angle_gamma   90.00
#
_symmetry.space_group_name_H-M   'P 1'
#
loop_
_entity.id
_entity.type
_entity.pdbx_description
1 polymer ?
#
loop_
_entity_poly.entity_id
_entity_poly.type
_entity_poly.pdbx_seq_one_letter_code
_entity_poly.pdbx_strand_id
1 'polypeptide(L)'
;MVDIDVRVASTVKLFRRSIVNYPAFNAFFQRADLTKSEKAVFTSITMAEWELVVQLEAVVQRIADLALVESQSATMLSSTMYILLWVASARMNSYKFSAFSLHGTRNTDTNEKMFARRQITLPDLSVLAQRCIKRTLHQIAFRLPQPGVPMGMALLLDPRTKRAAKNYLQIPDWARAATGHILEDTKVLLLAEHRVMYKALHINEDAEGDAVNSAASSPGRDCSSSSDTELDLLCGEEVLKPVDSTPTDVSLNAKADAVMEQWLDLRIDWEEVVRHQIPDKQECDRVLSKLAIRNKKQGNVRVWNVEQLCQQVDVWRWFADYGQARFPSVAKFARVWLGRSCSTAFQERVFSTATLVMNSLRTSTDNERAERQLIMRHNREEMKRMDESKHRIW
;
A
#
# COMPACT_ATOMS: atom_id res chain seq x y z
N MET A 1 9.75 5.53 -22.03
CA MET A 1 9.79 5.00 -20.66
C MET A 1 10.39 6.09 -19.79
N VAL A 2 9.56 6.93 -19.19
CA VAL A 2 10.03 8.00 -18.28
C VAL A 2 10.25 7.34 -16.94
N ASP A 3 11.43 7.48 -16.34
CA ASP A 3 11.70 7.05 -14.96
C ASP A 3 10.67 7.76 -14.05
N ILE A 4 9.63 7.05 -13.62
CA ILE A 4 8.60 7.54 -12.68
C ILE A 4 9.11 7.36 -11.24
N ASP A 5 10.40 7.56 -11.03
CA ASP A 5 10.99 7.51 -9.69
C ASP A 5 10.54 8.78 -8.94
N VAL A 6 9.83 8.61 -7.82
CA VAL A 6 9.50 9.73 -6.92
C VAL A 6 10.79 10.37 -6.39
N ARG A 7 10.73 11.66 -6.04
CA ARG A 7 11.88 12.52 -5.70
C ARG A 7 12.91 11.87 -4.75
N VAL A 8 12.46 11.07 -3.79
CA VAL A 8 13.36 10.34 -2.87
C VAL A 8 14.10 9.20 -3.58
N ALA A 9 13.42 8.38 -4.38
CA ALA A 9 14.04 7.27 -5.13
C ALA A 9 15.09 7.79 -6.12
N SER A 10 14.81 8.90 -6.82
CA SER A 10 15.76 9.56 -7.71
C SER A 10 17.01 10.05 -6.99
N THR A 11 16.86 10.60 -5.79
CA THR A 11 17.99 11.04 -4.95
C THR A 11 18.85 9.87 -4.51
N VAL A 12 18.24 8.74 -4.14
CA VAL A 12 18.99 7.54 -3.74
C VAL A 12 19.74 6.91 -4.91
N LYS A 13 19.10 6.88 -6.09
CA LYS A 13 19.72 6.45 -7.35
C LYS A 13 20.92 7.33 -7.71
N LEU A 14 20.81 8.65 -7.52
CA LEU A 14 21.92 9.58 -7.69
C LEU A 14 23.06 9.24 -6.73
N PHE A 15 22.79 9.06 -5.42
CA PHE A 15 23.84 8.68 -4.46
C PHE A 15 24.53 7.38 -4.84
N ARG A 16 23.76 6.34 -5.19
CA ARG A 16 24.29 5.04 -5.62
C ARG A 16 25.25 5.17 -6.80
N ARG A 17 24.81 5.86 -7.86
CA ARG A 17 25.63 6.10 -9.06
C ARG A 17 26.88 6.89 -8.73
N SER A 18 26.76 7.93 -7.91
CA SER A 18 27.90 8.75 -7.49
C SER A 18 28.93 7.94 -6.69
N ILE A 19 28.49 7.10 -5.75
CA ILE A 19 29.36 6.27 -4.91
C ILE A 19 30.07 5.19 -5.74
N VAL A 20 29.35 4.52 -6.64
CA VAL A 20 29.95 3.50 -7.52
C VAL A 20 31.03 4.14 -8.39
N ASN A 21 30.74 5.32 -8.96
CA ASN A 21 31.66 6.08 -9.82
C ASN A 21 32.65 6.98 -9.06
N TYR A 22 32.73 6.88 -7.73
CA TYR A 22 33.65 7.67 -6.90
C TYR A 22 35.10 7.73 -7.42
N PRO A 23 35.73 6.63 -7.90
CA PRO A 23 37.09 6.68 -8.41
C PRO A 23 37.25 7.63 -9.61
N ALA A 24 36.24 7.71 -10.48
CA ALA A 24 36.24 8.62 -11.63
C ALA A 24 36.16 10.08 -11.18
N PHE A 25 35.28 10.39 -10.21
CA PHE A 25 35.22 11.73 -9.60
C PHE A 25 36.55 12.09 -8.93
N ASN A 26 37.11 11.19 -8.14
CA ASN A 26 38.37 11.42 -7.46
C ASN A 26 39.53 11.66 -8.45
N ALA A 27 39.62 10.86 -9.52
CA ALA A 27 40.61 11.05 -10.57
C ALA A 27 40.42 12.36 -11.34
N PHE A 28 39.18 12.77 -11.61
CA PHE A 28 38.86 14.05 -12.25
C PHE A 28 39.35 15.22 -11.38
N PHE A 29 38.96 15.27 -10.11
CA PHE A 29 39.36 16.39 -9.22
C PHE A 29 40.85 16.39 -8.86
N GLN A 30 41.54 15.24 -8.95
CA GLN A 30 43.00 15.17 -8.81
C GLN A 30 43.76 15.69 -10.05
N ARG A 31 43.17 15.58 -11.24
CA ARG A 31 43.79 15.96 -12.54
C ARG A 31 43.28 17.29 -13.09
N ALA A 32 42.15 17.78 -12.61
CA ALA A 32 41.56 19.03 -13.06
C ALA A 32 42.48 20.20 -12.71
N ASP A 33 42.86 20.97 -13.72
CA ASP A 33 43.56 22.24 -13.53
C ASP A 33 42.56 23.28 -13.01
N LEU A 34 42.29 23.23 -11.71
CA LEU A 34 41.38 24.11 -10.98
C LEU A 34 41.79 25.59 -11.02
N THR A 35 42.79 25.98 -11.83
CA THR A 35 43.19 27.37 -12.06
C THR A 35 42.55 27.98 -13.32
N LYS A 36 42.06 27.14 -14.25
CA LYS A 36 41.24 27.58 -15.39
C LYS A 36 39.76 27.64 -14.99
N SER A 37 38.93 28.32 -15.79
CA SER A 37 37.54 28.79 -15.53
C SER A 37 36.53 27.83 -14.90
N GLU A 38 36.88 26.57 -14.64
CA GLU A 38 36.05 25.51 -14.05
C GLU A 38 35.89 25.66 -12.53
N LYS A 39 36.80 26.39 -11.86
CA LYS A 39 36.70 26.67 -10.41
C LYS A 39 35.44 27.45 -10.02
N ALA A 40 34.89 28.24 -10.94
CA ALA A 40 33.65 28.98 -10.75
C ALA A 40 32.40 28.10 -10.89
N VAL A 41 32.53 26.88 -11.43
CA VAL A 41 31.41 26.00 -11.79
C VAL A 41 31.31 24.78 -10.88
N PHE A 42 32.43 24.19 -10.43
CA PHE A 42 32.44 22.98 -9.60
C PHE A 42 33.36 23.10 -8.38
N THR A 43 32.82 22.84 -7.19
CA THR A 43 33.58 22.64 -5.95
C THR A 43 33.85 21.16 -5.71
N SER A 44 35.09 20.82 -5.34
CA SER A 44 35.45 19.44 -4.98
C SER A 44 34.77 19.05 -3.68
N ILE A 45 34.12 17.89 -3.69
CA ILE A 45 33.53 17.26 -2.49
C ILE A 45 34.67 16.69 -1.64
N THR A 46 34.69 17.05 -0.36
CA THR A 46 35.67 16.56 0.63
C THR A 46 35.44 15.09 0.97
N MET A 47 36.45 14.41 1.54
CA MET A 47 36.29 13.01 1.95
C MET A 47 35.16 12.84 2.98
N ALA A 48 35.05 13.75 3.95
CA ALA A 48 33.99 13.73 4.96
C ALA A 48 32.59 13.87 4.34
N GLU A 49 32.45 14.64 3.27
CA GLU A 49 31.19 14.77 2.53
C GLU A 49 30.88 13.50 1.70
N TRP A 50 31.87 12.84 1.12
CA TRP A 50 31.68 11.53 0.47
C TRP A 50 31.25 10.45 1.46
N GLU A 51 31.85 10.42 2.65
CA GLU A 51 31.42 9.54 3.74
C GLU A 51 29.99 9.87 4.16
N LEU A 52 29.63 11.15 4.25
CA LEU A 52 28.27 11.56 4.53
C LEU A 52 27.29 11.10 3.44
N VAL A 53 27.64 11.21 2.15
CA VAL A 53 26.82 10.70 1.03
C VAL A 53 26.56 9.20 1.17
N VAL A 54 27.58 8.42 1.52
CA VAL A 54 27.45 6.98 1.79
C VAL A 54 26.51 6.71 2.97
N GLN A 55 26.63 7.48 4.06
CA GLN A 55 25.75 7.35 5.23
C GLN A 55 24.30 7.74 4.89
N LEU A 56 24.11 8.85 4.16
CA LEU A 56 22.80 9.32 3.75
C LEU A 56 22.13 8.29 2.83
N GLU A 57 22.82 7.76 1.82
CA GLU A 57 22.29 6.68 0.97
C GLU A 57 21.76 5.52 1.79
N ALA A 58 22.55 5.06 2.77
CA ALA A 58 22.17 3.93 3.61
C ALA A 58 20.92 4.20 4.46
N VAL A 59 20.74 5.45 4.92
CA VAL A 59 19.57 5.89 5.68
C VAL A 59 18.35 6.06 4.77
N VAL A 60 18.48 6.83 3.69
CA VAL A 60 17.35 7.15 2.81
C VAL A 60 16.91 5.97 1.96
N GLN A 61 17.78 4.98 1.74
CA GLN A 61 17.41 3.74 1.05
C GLN A 61 16.21 3.05 1.72
N ARG A 62 16.12 3.08 3.05
CA ARG A 62 15.02 2.47 3.80
C ARG A 62 13.66 3.10 3.47
N ILE A 63 13.66 4.38 3.11
CA ILE A 63 12.47 5.10 2.65
C ILE A 63 12.28 4.91 1.15
N ALA A 64 13.37 4.85 0.38
CA ALA A 64 13.30 4.65 -1.06
C ALA A 64 12.55 3.36 -1.42
N ASP A 65 12.70 2.29 -0.62
CA ASP A 65 11.94 1.05 -0.76
C ASP A 65 10.40 1.28 -0.63
N LEU A 66 9.97 2.26 0.18
CA LEU A 66 8.57 2.69 0.29
C LEU A 66 8.14 3.67 -0.79
N ALA A 67 9.10 4.37 -1.38
CA ALA A 67 8.87 5.30 -2.46
C ALA A 67 8.85 4.59 -3.83
N LEU A 68 9.03 3.26 -3.90
CA LEU A 68 8.88 2.54 -5.15
C LEU A 68 7.46 2.74 -5.72
N VAL A 69 7.37 2.82 -7.06
CA VAL A 69 6.12 3.06 -7.80
C VAL A 69 5.02 2.08 -7.40
N GLU A 70 5.41 0.85 -7.08
CA GLU A 70 4.55 -0.22 -6.58
C GLU A 70 3.89 0.18 -5.25
N SER A 71 4.71 0.67 -4.30
CA SER A 71 4.32 1.17 -2.97
C SER A 71 3.44 2.42 -3.00
N GLN A 72 3.31 3.09 -4.15
CA GLN A 72 2.45 4.26 -4.32
C GLN A 72 1.40 4.07 -5.42
N SER A 73 1.24 2.84 -5.92
CA SER A 73 0.30 2.50 -6.99
C SER A 73 -1.15 2.70 -6.56
N ALA A 74 -2.02 3.00 -7.53
CA ALA A 74 -3.46 3.14 -7.28
C ALA A 74 -4.10 1.83 -6.82
N THR A 75 -3.47 0.70 -7.17
CA THR A 75 -3.89 -0.66 -6.84
C THR A 75 -3.32 -1.16 -5.52
N MET A 76 -2.58 -0.33 -4.79
CA MET A 76 -2.02 -0.72 -3.50
C MET A 76 -3.12 -0.94 -2.47
N LEU A 77 -3.13 -2.15 -1.90
CA LEU A 77 -4.00 -2.50 -0.79
C LEU A 77 -3.67 -1.70 0.46
N SER A 78 -4.71 -1.29 1.19
CA SER A 78 -4.56 -0.59 2.47
C SER A 78 -3.69 -1.36 3.45
N SER A 79 -3.95 -2.66 3.59
CA SER A 79 -3.15 -3.59 4.41
C SER A 79 -1.68 -3.60 3.99
N THR A 80 -1.36 -3.70 2.69
CA THR A 80 0.02 -3.68 2.19
C THR A 80 0.72 -2.38 2.56
N MET A 81 0.08 -1.24 2.36
CA MET A 81 0.64 0.06 2.75
C MET A 81 0.98 0.10 4.24
N TYR A 82 0.06 -0.35 5.09
CA TYR A 82 0.30 -0.40 6.53
C TYR A 82 1.51 -1.27 6.88
N ILE A 83 1.62 -2.47 6.32
CA ILE A 83 2.75 -3.37 6.56
C ILE A 83 4.07 -2.73 6.13
N LEU A 84 4.11 -2.15 4.92
CA LEU A 84 5.33 -1.54 4.38
C LEU A 84 5.80 -0.37 5.26
N LEU A 85 4.90 0.55 5.62
CA LEU A 85 5.21 1.68 6.50
C LEU A 85 5.71 1.21 7.88
N TRP A 86 5.08 0.16 8.44
CA TRP A 86 5.47 -0.41 9.72
C TRP A 86 6.87 -1.04 9.67
N VAL A 87 7.14 -1.82 8.62
CA VAL A 87 8.44 -2.44 8.40
C VAL A 87 9.54 -1.39 8.21
N ALA A 88 9.26 -0.31 7.49
CA ALA A 88 10.22 0.79 7.34
C ALA A 88 10.49 1.48 8.68
N SER A 89 9.46 1.77 9.47
CA SER A 89 9.61 2.32 10.83
C SER A 89 10.47 1.41 11.70
N ALA A 90 10.16 0.11 11.75
CA ALA A 90 10.91 -0.87 12.53
C ALA A 90 12.37 -0.99 12.08
N ARG A 91 12.64 -0.98 10.77
CA ARG A 91 14.00 -1.00 10.21
C ARG A 91 14.77 0.27 10.54
N MET A 92 14.16 1.44 10.46
CA MET A 92 14.79 2.72 10.83
C MET A 92 15.13 2.74 12.32
N ASN A 93 14.22 2.26 13.18
CA ASN A 93 14.42 2.15 14.63
C ASN A 93 15.42 1.04 15.05
N SER A 94 15.82 0.15 14.13
CA SER A 94 16.86 -0.84 14.42
C SER A 94 18.25 -0.23 14.51
N TYR A 95 18.42 1.01 14.01
CA TYR A 95 19.69 1.73 13.88
C TYR A 95 20.82 0.91 13.23
N LYS A 96 20.43 -0.04 12.36
CA LYS A 96 21.34 -0.91 11.61
C LYS A 96 21.16 -0.65 10.12
N PHE A 97 22.18 -0.06 9.51
CA PHE A 97 22.16 0.33 8.10
C PHE A 97 23.21 -0.44 7.31
N SER A 98 22.96 -0.58 6.01
CA SER A 98 23.86 -1.26 5.07
C SER A 98 24.40 -0.23 4.09
N ALA A 99 25.63 0.21 4.32
CA ALA A 99 26.25 1.30 3.59
C ALA A 99 27.33 0.80 2.65
N PHE A 100 27.51 1.46 1.52
CA PHE A 100 28.58 1.10 0.59
C PHE A 100 29.97 1.29 1.20
N SER A 101 30.93 0.49 0.74
CA SER A 101 32.34 0.75 1.01
C SER A 101 32.91 1.66 -0.08
N LEU A 102 33.21 2.92 0.24
CA LEU A 102 33.70 3.90 -0.74
C LEU A 102 34.98 3.41 -1.45
N HIS A 103 35.88 2.75 -0.71
CA HIS A 103 37.11 2.14 -1.23
C HIS A 103 36.97 0.64 -1.52
N GLY A 104 35.73 0.15 -1.68
CA GLY A 104 35.48 -1.23 -2.07
C GLY A 104 36.12 -1.60 -3.41
N THR A 105 36.44 -2.88 -3.57
CA THR A 105 36.95 -3.43 -4.84
C THR A 105 35.91 -3.25 -5.94
N ARG A 106 36.38 -2.84 -7.12
CA ARG A 106 35.54 -2.61 -8.31
C ARG A 106 36.15 -3.38 -9.49
N ASN A 107 35.30 -4.06 -10.23
CA ASN A 107 35.61 -4.73 -11.50
C ASN A 107 34.71 -4.17 -12.61
N THR A 108 34.91 -4.63 -13.84
CA THR A 108 34.14 -4.21 -15.02
C THR A 108 32.64 -4.43 -14.90
N ASP A 109 32.23 -5.41 -14.08
CA ASP A 109 30.83 -5.79 -13.89
C ASP A 109 30.19 -5.15 -12.64
N THR A 110 30.94 -4.31 -11.92
CA THR A 110 30.46 -3.67 -10.69
C THR A 110 29.35 -2.68 -11.01
N ASN A 111 28.15 -2.99 -10.52
CA ASN A 111 26.97 -2.15 -10.62
C ASN A 111 26.37 -1.85 -9.24
N GLU A 112 25.38 -0.96 -9.20
CA GLU A 112 24.70 -0.52 -7.96
C GLU A 112 24.15 -1.67 -7.10
N LYS A 113 23.81 -2.81 -7.70
CA LYS A 113 23.24 -3.98 -7.02
C LYS A 113 24.31 -4.91 -6.43
N MET A 114 25.47 -4.99 -7.09
CA MET A 114 26.55 -5.93 -6.73
C MET A 114 27.63 -5.30 -5.86
N PHE A 115 27.70 -3.97 -5.80
CA PHE A 115 28.74 -3.28 -5.07
C PHE A 115 28.65 -3.53 -3.56
N ALA A 116 29.80 -3.82 -2.94
CA ALA A 116 29.87 -4.32 -1.57
C ALA A 116 29.35 -3.31 -0.53
N ARG A 117 28.58 -3.82 0.43
CA ARG A 117 28.04 -3.05 1.55
C ARG A 117 28.56 -3.59 2.88
N ARG A 118 28.80 -2.68 3.83
CA ARG A 118 29.14 -2.97 5.22
C ARG A 118 28.00 -2.54 6.14
N GLN A 119 27.85 -3.24 7.26
CA GLN A 119 26.92 -2.82 8.29
C GLN A 119 27.49 -1.63 9.06
N ILE A 120 26.67 -0.60 9.28
CA ILE A 120 27.01 0.55 10.13
C ILE A 120 25.93 0.72 11.20
N THR A 121 26.34 1.17 12.39
CA THR A 121 25.46 1.37 13.54
C THR A 121 25.38 2.83 13.96
N LEU A 122 24.44 3.18 14.85
CA LEU A 122 24.22 4.58 15.27
C LEU A 122 25.48 5.33 15.70
N PRO A 123 26.39 4.74 16.50
CA PRO A 123 27.61 5.43 16.94
C PRO A 123 28.58 5.74 15.80
N ASP A 124 28.56 4.94 14.73
CA ASP A 124 29.45 5.10 13.56
C ASP A 124 28.96 6.18 12.60
N LEU A 125 27.75 6.71 12.82
CA LEU A 125 27.11 7.70 11.97
C LEU A 125 27.48 9.12 12.41
N SER A 126 27.72 9.97 11.41
CA SER A 126 27.91 11.41 11.63
C SER A 126 26.67 12.05 12.26
N VAL A 127 26.86 13.18 12.93
CA VAL A 127 25.76 13.99 13.51
C VAL A 127 24.71 14.36 12.46
N LEU A 128 25.14 14.62 11.20
CA LEU A 128 24.24 14.94 10.10
C LEU A 128 23.41 13.73 9.66
N ALA A 129 24.01 12.54 9.57
CA ALA A 129 23.28 11.31 9.28
C ALA A 129 22.29 10.95 10.41
N GLN A 130 22.67 11.12 11.68
CA GLN A 130 21.77 10.96 12.82
C GLN A 130 20.59 11.95 12.77
N ARG A 131 20.85 13.21 12.38
CA ARG A 131 19.79 14.20 12.15
C ARG A 131 18.85 13.78 11.02
N CYS A 132 19.38 13.22 9.94
CA CYS A 132 18.58 12.65 8.85
C CYS A 132 17.66 11.54 9.38
N ILE A 133 18.20 10.59 10.15
CA ILE A 133 17.39 9.52 10.79
C ILE A 133 16.26 10.09 11.64
N LYS A 134 16.54 11.06 12.53
CA LYS A 134 15.51 11.66 13.38
C LYS A 134 14.40 12.33 12.55
N ARG A 135 14.76 13.09 11.52
CA ARG A 135 13.80 13.75 10.62
C ARG A 135 12.97 12.71 9.84
N THR A 136 13.61 11.67 9.34
CA THR A 136 12.93 10.56 8.66
C THR A 136 11.96 9.83 9.57
N LEU A 137 12.36 9.47 10.78
CA LEU A 137 11.50 8.82 11.75
C LEU A 137 10.28 9.68 12.08
N HIS A 138 10.47 11.00 12.24
CA HIS A 138 9.37 11.93 12.44
C HIS A 138 8.41 11.97 11.24
N GLN A 139 8.93 11.99 10.00
CA GLN A 139 8.10 11.93 8.80
C GLN A 139 7.35 10.60 8.68
N ILE A 140 8.00 9.48 9.00
CA ILE A 140 7.36 8.15 9.01
C ILE A 140 6.25 8.12 10.07
N ALA A 141 6.50 8.62 11.28
CA ALA A 141 5.50 8.68 12.35
C ALA A 141 4.33 9.60 12.00
N PHE A 142 4.59 10.72 11.32
CA PHE A 142 3.56 11.65 10.85
C PHE A 142 2.68 11.05 9.74
N ARG A 143 3.26 10.21 8.87
CA ARG A 143 2.57 9.58 7.74
C ARG A 143 1.96 8.22 8.08
N LEU A 144 2.44 7.56 9.14
CA LEU A 144 1.83 6.35 9.69
C LEU A 144 0.50 6.74 10.33
N PRO A 145 -0.64 6.17 9.86
CA PRO A 145 -1.88 6.34 10.58
C PRO A 145 -1.74 5.71 11.96
N GLN A 146 -2.29 6.38 12.96
CA GLN A 146 -2.40 5.80 14.30
C GLN A 146 -3.21 4.51 14.19
N PRO A 147 -2.73 3.39 14.77
CA PRO A 147 -3.50 2.16 14.87
C PRO A 147 -4.89 2.44 15.42
N GLY A 148 -5.88 1.95 14.67
CA GLY A 148 -7.28 2.10 14.99
C GLY A 148 -8.09 1.05 14.24
N VAL A 149 -9.41 1.10 14.45
CA VAL A 149 -10.33 0.12 13.88
C VAL A 149 -10.20 -0.01 12.35
N PRO A 150 -10.10 1.07 11.54
CA PRO A 150 -9.95 0.94 10.09
C PRO A 150 -8.71 0.15 9.66
N MET A 151 -7.59 0.33 10.36
CA MET A 151 -6.36 -0.42 10.12
C MET A 151 -6.54 -1.89 10.53
N GLY A 152 -7.20 -2.14 11.66
CA GLY A 152 -7.56 -3.48 12.09
C GLY A 152 -8.42 -4.23 11.06
N MET A 153 -9.44 -3.57 10.52
CA MET A 153 -10.35 -4.12 9.50
C MET A 153 -9.58 -4.57 8.26
N ALA A 154 -8.73 -3.70 7.71
CA ALA A 154 -7.89 -4.03 6.57
C ALA A 154 -6.94 -5.21 6.87
N LEU A 155 -6.31 -5.23 8.05
CA LEU A 155 -5.39 -6.30 8.41
C LEU A 155 -6.08 -7.65 8.63
N LEU A 156 -7.31 -7.68 9.15
CA LEU A 156 -8.07 -8.92 9.39
C LEU A 156 -8.74 -9.48 8.11
N LEU A 157 -9.07 -8.60 7.15
CA LEU A 157 -9.64 -8.99 5.86
C LEU A 157 -8.58 -9.37 4.83
N ASP A 158 -7.33 -8.96 5.02
CA ASP A 158 -6.23 -9.44 4.18
C ASP A 158 -5.72 -10.81 4.68
N PRO A 159 -5.84 -11.86 3.85
CA PRO A 159 -5.43 -13.21 4.23
C PRO A 159 -3.95 -13.33 4.62
N ARG A 160 -3.07 -12.46 4.08
CA ARG A 160 -1.63 -12.45 4.36
C ARG A 160 -1.32 -11.91 5.75
N THR A 161 -2.16 -11.02 6.28
CA THR A 161 -1.87 -10.26 7.49
C THR A 161 -2.73 -10.64 8.69
N LYS A 162 -3.91 -11.25 8.51
CA LYS A 162 -4.89 -11.48 9.58
C LYS A 162 -4.34 -12.13 10.85
N ARG A 163 -3.42 -13.11 10.71
CA ARG A 163 -2.80 -13.81 11.86
C ARG A 163 -1.76 -12.95 12.60
N ALA A 164 -1.17 -11.98 11.91
CA ALA A 164 -0.17 -11.08 12.45
C ALA A 164 -0.74 -9.69 12.76
N ALA A 165 -2.03 -9.43 12.51
CA ALA A 165 -2.68 -8.13 12.68
C ALA A 165 -2.41 -7.51 14.06
N LYS A 166 -2.49 -8.31 15.13
CA LYS A 166 -2.19 -7.88 16.50
C LYS A 166 -0.78 -7.30 16.66
N ASN A 167 0.21 -7.75 15.88
CA ASN A 167 1.58 -7.25 15.98
C ASN A 167 1.72 -5.86 15.35
N TYR A 168 0.94 -5.56 14.30
CA TYR A 168 0.99 -4.28 13.60
C TYR A 168 0.13 -3.21 14.28
N LEU A 169 -0.85 -3.62 15.08
CA LEU A 169 -1.65 -2.70 15.92
C LEU A 169 -0.94 -2.32 17.24
N GLN A 170 0.21 -2.94 17.56
CA GLN A 170 1.00 -2.61 18.76
C GLN A 170 1.94 -1.45 18.48
N ILE A 171 1.60 -0.22 18.87
CA ILE A 171 2.56 0.89 18.84
C ILE A 171 3.56 0.71 19.99
N PRO A 172 4.89 0.76 19.74
CA PRO A 172 5.87 0.95 20.81
C PRO A 172 5.51 2.26 21.53
N ASP A 173 5.28 2.21 22.84
CA ASP A 173 4.86 3.31 23.74
C ASP A 173 3.36 3.34 24.11
N TRP A 174 2.50 2.53 23.48
CA TRP A 174 1.12 2.34 23.95
C TRP A 174 0.99 1.16 24.92
N ALA A 175 0.13 1.32 25.94
CA ALA A 175 -0.18 0.23 26.86
C ALA A 175 -0.75 -0.96 26.09
N ARG A 176 -0.24 -2.17 26.36
CA ARG A 176 -0.71 -3.43 25.74
C ARG A 176 -2.24 -3.61 25.84
N ALA A 177 -2.87 -3.00 26.85
CA ALA A 177 -4.31 -2.93 27.03
C ALA A 177 -5.04 -2.14 25.92
N ALA A 178 -4.49 -1.01 25.47
CA ALA A 178 -5.08 -0.19 24.41
C ALA A 178 -5.11 -0.93 23.05
N THR A 179 -4.05 -1.68 22.72
CA THR A 179 -4.06 -2.54 21.52
C THR A 179 -5.06 -3.68 21.62
N GLY A 180 -5.27 -4.22 22.83
CA GLY A 180 -6.30 -5.23 23.08
C GLY A 180 -7.68 -4.68 22.77
N HIS A 181 -7.98 -3.47 23.23
CA HIS A 181 -9.25 -2.79 22.98
C HIS A 181 -9.50 -2.55 21.49
N ILE A 182 -8.51 -1.99 20.76
CA ILE A 182 -8.65 -1.77 19.31
C ILE A 182 -8.97 -3.06 18.57
N LEU A 183 -8.27 -4.15 18.88
CA LEU A 183 -8.49 -5.42 18.19
C LEU A 183 -9.90 -5.97 18.49
N GLU A 184 -10.38 -5.82 19.72
CA GLU A 184 -11.72 -6.25 20.11
C GLU A 184 -12.80 -5.39 19.43
N ASP A 185 -12.67 -4.06 19.49
CA ASP A 185 -13.54 -3.11 18.79
C ASP A 185 -13.58 -3.39 17.28
N THR A 186 -12.42 -3.74 16.72
CA THR A 186 -12.31 -4.15 15.30
C THR A 186 -13.12 -5.41 15.03
N LYS A 187 -13.01 -6.45 15.87
CA LYS A 187 -13.75 -7.69 15.67
C LYS A 187 -15.26 -7.47 15.81
N VAL A 188 -15.68 -6.66 16.77
CA VAL A 188 -17.09 -6.30 16.94
C VAL A 188 -17.63 -5.63 15.69
N LEU A 189 -16.92 -4.63 15.16
CA LEU A 189 -17.30 -3.95 13.92
C LEU A 189 -17.25 -4.89 12.71
N LEU A 190 -16.23 -5.76 12.64
CA LEU A 190 -16.05 -6.74 11.58
C LEU A 190 -17.27 -7.66 11.46
N LEU A 191 -17.77 -8.17 12.59
CA LEU A 191 -18.97 -8.99 12.63
C LEU A 191 -20.23 -8.18 12.26
N ALA A 192 -20.38 -6.98 12.83
CA ALA A 192 -21.54 -6.14 12.57
C ALA A 192 -21.69 -5.79 11.07
N GLU A 193 -20.61 -5.31 10.43
CA GLU A 193 -20.63 -4.96 9.01
C GLU A 193 -20.70 -6.20 8.10
N HIS A 194 -20.04 -7.30 8.46
CA HIS A 194 -20.13 -8.54 7.69
C HIS A 194 -21.56 -9.10 7.67
N ARG A 195 -22.28 -9.06 8.79
CA ARG A 195 -23.70 -9.49 8.84
C ARG A 195 -24.55 -8.73 7.84
N VAL A 196 -24.36 -7.41 7.70
CA VAL A 196 -25.07 -6.59 6.70
C VAL A 196 -24.77 -7.07 5.29
N MET A 197 -23.48 -7.27 4.97
CA MET A 197 -23.05 -7.76 3.65
C MET A 197 -23.54 -9.19 3.36
N TYR A 198 -23.57 -10.03 4.38
CA TYR A 198 -24.04 -11.42 4.30
C TYR A 198 -25.54 -11.46 4.01
N LYS A 199 -26.35 -10.70 4.76
CA LYS A 199 -27.80 -10.60 4.53
C LYS A 199 -28.12 -10.10 3.14
N ALA A 200 -27.45 -9.04 2.68
CA ALA A 200 -27.65 -8.48 1.35
C ALA A 200 -27.37 -9.50 0.23
N LEU A 201 -26.47 -10.46 0.44
CA LEU A 201 -26.24 -11.54 -0.52
C LEU A 201 -27.37 -12.55 -0.56
N HIS A 202 -27.89 -12.95 0.60
CA HIS A 202 -28.91 -14.01 0.68
C HIS A 202 -30.31 -13.50 0.28
N ILE A 203 -30.60 -12.22 0.49
CA ILE A 203 -31.83 -11.59 -0.01
C ILE A 203 -31.90 -11.65 -1.55
N ASN A 204 -30.77 -11.53 -2.24
CA ASN A 204 -30.73 -11.60 -3.70
C ASN A 204 -30.82 -13.04 -4.24
N GLU A 205 -30.35 -14.03 -3.48
CA GLU A 205 -30.46 -15.45 -3.83
C GLU A 205 -31.92 -15.94 -3.72
N ASP A 206 -32.67 -15.44 -2.73
CA ASP A 206 -34.10 -15.75 -2.60
C ASP A 206 -34.95 -15.08 -3.70
N ALA A 207 -34.51 -13.93 -4.23
CA ALA A 207 -35.22 -13.20 -5.30
C ALA A 207 -35.02 -13.79 -6.71
N GLU A 208 -33.90 -14.48 -6.98
CA GLU A 208 -33.69 -15.20 -8.25
C GLU A 208 -34.60 -16.45 -8.38
N GLY A 209 -35.18 -16.93 -7.28
CA GLY A 209 -36.18 -18.00 -7.28
C GLY A 209 -37.60 -17.57 -7.68
N ASP A 210 -37.94 -16.28 -7.51
CA ASP A 210 -39.30 -15.75 -7.70
C ASP A 210 -39.47 -14.87 -8.96
N ALA A 211 -38.43 -14.75 -9.80
CA ALA A 211 -38.46 -13.95 -11.03
C ALA A 211 -39.22 -14.60 -12.21
N VAL A 212 -40.28 -15.38 -11.93
CA VAL A 212 -41.33 -15.69 -12.88
C VAL A 212 -42.63 -15.10 -12.34
N ASN A 213 -42.82 -13.81 -12.63
CA ASN A 213 -44.06 -13.02 -12.58
C ASN A 213 -43.89 -11.76 -11.74
N SER A 214 -43.50 -10.66 -12.39
CA SER A 214 -44.27 -9.41 -12.31
C SER A 214 -43.68 -8.39 -13.27
N ALA A 215 -44.47 -8.08 -14.29
CA ALA A 215 -44.18 -7.06 -15.28
C ALA A 215 -44.31 -5.65 -14.68
N ALA A 216 -43.51 -4.77 -15.27
CA ALA A 216 -43.47 -3.31 -15.16
C ALA A 216 -44.77 -2.61 -14.72
N SER A 217 -44.63 -1.70 -13.75
CA SER A 217 -45.48 -0.51 -13.65
C SER A 217 -44.64 0.71 -13.32
N SER A 218 -44.63 1.68 -14.24
CA SER A 218 -44.08 3.02 -14.04
C SER A 218 -45.03 3.85 -13.17
N PRO A 219 -44.57 4.74 -12.27
CA PRO A 219 -45.45 5.72 -11.66
C PRO A 219 -45.51 7.00 -12.51
N GLY A 220 -46.74 7.44 -12.76
CA GLY A 220 -47.07 8.68 -13.41
C GLY A 220 -46.68 9.91 -12.58
N ARG A 221 -46.30 10.94 -13.33
CA ARG A 221 -46.11 12.33 -12.94
C ARG A 221 -47.42 12.90 -12.38
N ASP A 222 -47.33 13.62 -11.26
CA ASP A 222 -48.06 14.87 -11.04
C ASP A 222 -47.40 15.70 -9.93
N CYS A 223 -47.23 16.99 -10.21
CA CYS A 223 -46.67 17.99 -9.31
C CYS A 223 -47.80 18.78 -8.65
N SER A 224 -47.72 19.02 -7.35
CA SER A 224 -48.30 20.22 -6.73
C SER A 224 -47.45 20.66 -5.54
N SER A 225 -46.84 21.83 -5.70
CA SER A 225 -45.96 22.52 -4.77
C SER A 225 -46.77 23.36 -3.78
N SER A 226 -46.46 23.23 -2.49
CA SER A 226 -46.68 24.27 -1.48
C SER A 226 -45.63 24.08 -0.40
N SER A 227 -44.81 25.11 -0.21
CA SER A 227 -43.51 25.11 0.47
C SER A 227 -43.59 25.12 1.99
N ASP A 228 -42.84 24.22 2.63
CA ASP A 228 -42.23 24.43 3.95
C ASP A 228 -40.78 23.95 3.91
N THR A 229 -39.97 24.67 3.11
CA THR A 229 -38.61 24.28 2.71
C THR A 229 -37.61 24.25 3.89
N GLU A 230 -37.96 24.82 5.04
CA GLU A 230 -37.12 24.77 6.25
C GLU A 230 -37.27 23.44 7.00
N LEU A 231 -38.48 22.85 7.02
CA LEU A 231 -38.72 21.56 7.65
C LEU A 231 -38.07 20.42 6.84
N ASP A 232 -38.17 20.47 5.50
CA ASP A 232 -37.56 19.49 4.60
C ASP A 232 -36.02 19.49 4.64
N LEU A 233 -35.40 20.60 5.05
CA LEU A 233 -33.95 20.70 5.27
C LEU A 233 -33.51 20.18 6.65
N LEU A 234 -34.44 20.14 7.62
CA LEU A 234 -34.20 19.71 9.01
C LEU A 234 -34.65 18.26 9.28
N CYS A 235 -35.54 17.71 8.45
CA CYS A 235 -36.04 16.35 8.56
C CYS A 235 -35.13 15.35 7.82
N GLY A 236 -34.44 14.50 8.58
CA GLY A 236 -33.80 13.29 8.04
C GLY A 236 -34.79 12.13 7.88
N GLU A 237 -34.29 10.96 7.48
CA GLU A 237 -35.05 9.71 7.41
C GLU A 237 -35.75 9.41 8.76
N GLU A 238 -36.99 8.91 8.73
CA GLU A 238 -37.70 8.51 9.96
C GLU A 238 -36.81 7.58 10.78
N VAL A 239 -36.68 7.86 12.08
CA VAL A 239 -35.96 6.98 13.01
C VAL A 239 -36.72 5.66 13.04
N LEU A 240 -36.22 4.66 12.31
CA LEU A 240 -36.68 3.29 12.39
C LEU A 240 -36.64 2.90 13.88
N LYS A 241 -37.82 2.70 14.48
CA LYS A 241 -37.91 2.01 15.76
C LYS A 241 -37.14 0.70 15.63
N PRO A 242 -36.38 0.28 16.65
CA PRO A 242 -35.63 -0.96 16.58
C PRO A 242 -36.61 -2.08 16.24
N VAL A 243 -36.47 -2.63 15.04
CA VAL A 243 -37.18 -3.84 14.64
C VAL A 243 -36.67 -4.91 15.58
N ASP A 244 -37.56 -5.45 16.43
CA ASP A 244 -37.27 -6.65 17.18
C ASP A 244 -36.77 -7.70 16.19
N SER A 245 -35.50 -8.11 16.35
CA SER A 245 -34.84 -9.00 15.39
C SER A 245 -35.69 -10.26 15.23
N THR A 246 -36.20 -10.49 14.01
CA THR A 246 -37.00 -11.67 13.73
C THR A 246 -36.16 -12.93 14.04
N PRO A 247 -36.77 -14.06 14.43
CA PRO A 247 -36.02 -15.30 14.67
C PRO A 247 -35.19 -15.73 13.44
N THR A 248 -35.64 -15.35 12.23
CA THR A 248 -34.91 -15.52 10.97
C THR A 248 -33.63 -14.67 10.92
N ASP A 249 -33.68 -13.41 11.37
CA ASP A 249 -32.50 -12.52 11.44
C ASP A 249 -31.43 -13.02 12.40
N VAL A 250 -31.85 -13.59 13.55
CA VAL A 250 -30.93 -14.16 14.54
C VAL A 250 -30.20 -15.38 13.94
N SER A 251 -30.93 -16.24 13.22
CA SER A 251 -30.35 -17.39 12.52
C SER A 251 -29.37 -16.97 11.43
N LEU A 252 -29.72 -15.97 10.62
CA LEU A 252 -28.84 -15.44 9.57
C LEU A 252 -27.58 -14.78 10.14
N ASN A 253 -27.69 -14.04 11.24
CA ASN A 253 -26.54 -13.47 11.93
C ASN A 253 -25.57 -14.56 12.43
N ALA A 254 -26.10 -15.64 13.02
CA ALA A 254 -25.27 -16.75 13.49
C ALA A 254 -24.53 -17.46 12.33
N LYS A 255 -25.18 -17.61 11.17
CA LYS A 255 -24.54 -18.13 9.95
C LYS A 255 -23.44 -17.19 9.44
N ALA A 256 -23.70 -15.89 9.42
CA ALA A 256 -22.72 -14.89 9.03
C ALA A 256 -21.47 -14.93 9.94
N ASP A 257 -21.69 -14.98 11.26
CA ASP A 257 -20.61 -15.06 12.25
C ASP A 257 -19.76 -16.33 12.06
N ALA A 258 -20.40 -17.49 11.84
CA ALA A 258 -19.70 -18.74 11.59
C ALA A 258 -18.82 -18.67 10.33
N VAL A 259 -19.26 -17.98 9.29
CA VAL A 259 -18.44 -17.74 8.08
C VAL A 259 -17.23 -16.86 8.39
N MET A 260 -17.39 -15.84 9.24
CA MET A 260 -16.27 -15.00 9.67
C MET A 260 -15.27 -15.73 10.57
N GLU A 261 -15.73 -16.60 11.45
CA GLU A 261 -14.85 -17.45 12.26
C GLU A 261 -14.02 -18.38 11.37
N GLN A 262 -14.68 -19.08 10.44
CA GLN A 262 -13.99 -19.92 9.45
C GLN A 262 -12.97 -19.11 8.62
N TRP A 263 -13.32 -17.88 8.26
CA TRP A 263 -12.39 -16.98 7.59
C TRP A 263 -11.16 -16.68 8.46
N LEU A 264 -11.35 -16.30 9.73
CA LEU A 264 -10.24 -15.94 10.62
C LEU A 264 -9.31 -17.14 10.88
N ASP A 265 -9.87 -18.35 10.96
CA ASP A 265 -9.11 -19.59 11.20
C ASP A 265 -8.45 -20.17 9.95
N LEU A 266 -8.90 -19.79 8.75
CA LEU A 266 -8.36 -20.29 7.49
C LEU A 266 -6.86 -20.05 7.38
N ARG A 267 -6.11 -21.15 7.23
CA ARG A 267 -4.69 -21.14 6.84
C ARG A 267 -4.57 -21.32 5.34
N ILE A 268 -3.73 -20.49 4.73
CA ILE A 268 -3.49 -20.53 3.30
C ILE A 268 -2.09 -21.09 3.08
N ASP A 269 -1.98 -22.02 2.14
CA ASP A 269 -0.71 -22.47 1.63
C ASP A 269 -0.19 -21.46 0.59
N TRP A 270 0.64 -20.52 1.05
CA TRP A 270 1.22 -19.52 0.18
C TRP A 270 2.18 -20.12 -0.86
N GLU A 271 2.70 -21.33 -0.63
CA GLU A 271 3.57 -22.00 -1.61
C GLU A 271 2.78 -22.39 -2.86
N GLU A 272 1.59 -22.96 -2.67
CA GLU A 272 0.66 -23.31 -3.75
C GLU A 272 0.16 -22.07 -4.49
N VAL A 273 -0.23 -21.03 -3.74
CA VAL A 273 -0.71 -19.77 -4.34
C VAL A 273 0.36 -19.14 -5.24
N VAL A 274 1.62 -19.12 -4.81
CA VAL A 274 2.71 -18.54 -5.60
C VAL A 274 2.98 -19.35 -6.87
N ARG A 275 2.98 -20.69 -6.77
CA ARG A 275 3.12 -21.57 -7.95
C ARG A 275 1.98 -21.35 -8.95
N HIS A 276 0.79 -21.03 -8.47
CA HIS A 276 -0.35 -20.74 -9.34
C HIS A 276 -0.25 -19.36 -10.00
N GLN A 277 0.23 -18.35 -9.27
CA GLN A 277 0.31 -16.98 -9.77
C GLN A 277 1.52 -16.73 -10.68
N ILE A 278 2.64 -17.41 -10.44
CA ILE A 278 3.91 -17.25 -11.16
C ILE A 278 4.14 -18.47 -12.06
N PRO A 279 3.91 -18.36 -13.39
CA PRO A 279 4.06 -19.49 -14.31
C PRO A 279 5.54 -19.84 -14.58
N ASP A 280 6.46 -18.87 -14.48
CA ASP A 280 7.89 -19.15 -14.67
C ASP A 280 8.47 -19.88 -13.45
N LYS A 281 8.97 -21.10 -13.68
CA LYS A 281 9.48 -21.96 -12.61
C LYS A 281 10.71 -21.36 -11.92
N GLN A 282 11.63 -20.73 -12.67
CA GLN A 282 12.85 -20.17 -12.10
C GLN A 282 12.57 -18.93 -11.25
N GLU A 283 11.66 -18.07 -11.70
CA GLU A 283 11.15 -16.94 -10.92
C GLU A 283 10.37 -17.41 -9.68
N CYS A 284 9.49 -18.40 -9.82
CA CYS A 284 8.76 -19.00 -8.71
C CYS A 284 9.71 -19.49 -7.61
N ASP A 285 10.73 -20.29 -7.96
CA ASP A 285 11.70 -20.81 -6.99
C ASP A 285 12.49 -19.67 -6.31
N ARG A 286 12.87 -18.63 -7.07
CA ARG A 286 13.51 -17.42 -6.52
C ARG A 286 12.60 -16.68 -5.54
N VAL A 287 11.30 -16.56 -5.83
CA VAL A 287 10.32 -15.91 -4.95
C VAL A 287 10.08 -16.74 -3.69
N LEU A 288 9.85 -18.05 -3.83
CA LEU A 288 9.65 -18.97 -2.70
C LEU A 288 10.83 -18.95 -1.71
N SER A 289 12.07 -18.81 -2.21
CA SER A 289 13.27 -18.69 -1.36
C SER A 289 13.25 -17.46 -0.45
N LYS A 290 12.57 -16.38 -0.84
CA LYS A 290 12.46 -15.11 -0.08
C LYS A 290 11.25 -15.07 0.85
N LEU A 291 10.21 -15.83 0.51
CA LEU A 291 8.93 -15.84 1.22
C LEU A 291 8.99 -16.52 2.59
N ALA A 292 9.93 -17.44 2.81
CA ALA A 292 10.07 -18.13 4.08
C ALA A 292 11.32 -17.68 4.84
N ILE A 293 11.15 -17.34 6.12
CA ILE A 293 12.24 -16.97 7.02
C ILE A 293 12.23 -17.86 8.25
N ARG A 294 13.40 -18.02 8.89
CA ARG A 294 13.51 -18.75 10.15
C ARG A 294 13.33 -17.81 11.33
N ASN A 295 12.33 -18.08 12.17
CA ASN A 295 12.11 -17.34 13.39
C ASN A 295 12.99 -17.87 14.52
N LYS A 296 14.16 -17.24 14.73
CA LYS A 296 15.10 -17.62 15.80
C LYS A 296 14.52 -17.48 17.22
N LYS A 297 13.50 -16.64 17.43
CA LYS A 297 12.90 -16.40 18.76
C LYS A 297 11.92 -17.50 19.18
N GLN A 298 11.33 -18.22 18.23
CA GLN A 298 10.40 -19.32 18.47
C GLN A 298 11.01 -20.63 17.97
N GLY A 299 12.15 -21.02 18.53
CA GLY A 299 12.73 -22.35 18.26
C GLY A 299 13.14 -22.61 16.81
N ASN A 300 13.49 -21.57 16.04
CA ASN A 300 13.93 -21.68 14.64
C ASN A 300 12.84 -22.20 13.67
N VAL A 301 11.56 -22.03 14.02
CA VAL A 301 10.43 -22.41 13.16
C VAL A 301 10.43 -21.60 11.86
N ARG A 302 10.11 -22.26 10.74
CA ARG A 302 9.93 -21.62 9.43
C ARG A 302 8.60 -20.87 9.43
N VAL A 303 8.65 -19.56 9.20
CA VAL A 303 7.48 -18.67 9.15
C VAL A 303 7.47 -17.88 7.84
N TRP A 304 6.29 -17.46 7.40
CA TRP A 304 6.15 -16.62 6.23
C TRP A 304 6.60 -15.19 6.50
N ASN A 305 7.33 -14.61 5.56
CA ASN A 305 7.73 -13.22 5.55
C ASN A 305 6.59 -12.36 4.97
N VAL A 306 5.82 -11.72 5.86
CA VAL A 306 4.64 -10.92 5.50
C VAL A 306 4.97 -9.80 4.50
N GLU A 307 6.13 -9.16 4.63
CA GLU A 307 6.55 -8.11 3.68
C GLU A 307 6.71 -8.69 2.27
N GLN A 308 7.36 -9.84 2.14
CA GLN A 308 7.56 -10.48 0.84
C GLN A 308 6.24 -11.02 0.29
N LEU A 309 5.34 -11.55 1.14
CA LEU A 309 3.98 -11.89 0.71
C LEU A 309 3.24 -10.67 0.17
N CYS A 310 3.36 -9.52 0.84
CA CYS A 310 2.73 -8.28 0.39
C CYS A 310 3.27 -7.77 -0.95
N GLN A 311 4.55 -8.04 -1.26
CA GLN A 311 5.19 -7.62 -2.51
C GLN A 311 4.97 -8.59 -3.67
N GLN A 312 4.84 -9.89 -3.40
CA GLN A 312 4.91 -10.94 -4.43
C GLN A 312 3.58 -11.64 -4.70
N VAL A 313 2.61 -11.55 -3.77
CA VAL A 313 1.31 -12.23 -3.90
C VAL A 313 0.21 -11.23 -4.17
N ASP A 314 -0.51 -11.42 -5.28
CA ASP A 314 -1.72 -10.69 -5.61
C ASP A 314 -2.92 -11.28 -4.85
N VAL A 315 -3.39 -10.55 -3.84
CA VAL A 315 -4.56 -10.94 -3.04
C VAL A 315 -5.85 -10.83 -3.83
N TRP A 316 -5.97 -9.89 -4.76
CA TRP A 316 -7.18 -9.77 -5.56
C TRP A 316 -7.32 -10.95 -6.50
N ARG A 317 -6.22 -11.37 -7.13
CA ARG A 317 -6.19 -12.60 -7.92
C ARG A 317 -6.51 -13.82 -7.07
N TRP A 318 -5.95 -13.93 -5.86
CA TRP A 318 -6.31 -15.02 -4.94
C TRP A 318 -7.81 -15.04 -4.57
N PHE A 319 -8.40 -13.86 -4.32
CA PHE A 319 -9.85 -13.76 -4.09
C PHE A 319 -10.65 -14.13 -5.34
N ALA A 320 -10.21 -13.76 -6.54
CA ALA A 320 -10.90 -14.13 -7.78
C ALA A 320 -10.84 -15.65 -8.03
N ASP A 321 -9.68 -16.27 -7.83
CA ASP A 321 -9.44 -17.67 -8.15
C ASP A 321 -10.03 -18.64 -7.10
N TYR A 322 -9.93 -18.29 -5.81
CA TYR A 322 -10.30 -19.20 -4.70
C TYR A 322 -11.23 -18.54 -3.66
N GLY A 323 -10.90 -17.32 -3.24
CA GLY A 323 -11.54 -16.69 -2.09
C GLY A 323 -13.02 -16.40 -2.28
N GLN A 324 -13.45 -15.97 -3.47
CA GLN A 324 -14.82 -15.60 -3.77
C GLN A 324 -15.74 -16.82 -3.83
N ALA A 325 -15.27 -17.95 -4.37
CA ALA A 325 -16.05 -19.19 -4.42
C ALA A 325 -16.31 -19.75 -3.02
N ARG A 326 -15.33 -19.66 -2.12
CA ARG A 326 -15.44 -20.20 -0.76
C ARG A 326 -16.04 -19.22 0.25
N PHE A 327 -15.80 -17.92 0.10
CA PHE A 327 -16.21 -16.87 1.03
C PHE A 327 -16.75 -15.65 0.28
N PRO A 328 -17.92 -15.74 -0.39
CA PRO A 328 -18.42 -14.67 -1.27
C PRO A 328 -18.69 -13.35 -0.52
N SER A 329 -19.26 -13.43 0.69
CA SER A 329 -19.50 -12.27 1.56
C SER A 329 -18.21 -11.61 2.01
N VAL A 330 -17.21 -12.40 2.43
CA VAL A 330 -15.90 -11.89 2.86
C VAL A 330 -15.14 -11.30 1.67
N ALA A 331 -15.20 -11.90 0.48
CA ALA A 331 -14.54 -11.37 -0.70
C ALA A 331 -15.10 -9.99 -1.10
N LYS A 332 -16.43 -9.81 -1.07
CA LYS A 332 -17.05 -8.49 -1.27
C LYS A 332 -16.63 -7.50 -0.17
N PHE A 333 -16.58 -7.97 1.08
CA PHE A 333 -16.20 -7.13 2.21
C PHE A 333 -14.72 -6.69 2.16
N ALA A 334 -13.84 -7.60 1.78
CA ALA A 334 -12.42 -7.33 1.54
C ALA A 334 -12.24 -6.30 0.43
N ARG A 335 -12.99 -6.37 -0.69
CA ARG A 335 -12.99 -5.35 -1.75
C ARG A 335 -13.22 -3.95 -1.23
N VAL A 336 -14.23 -3.78 -0.37
CA VAL A 336 -14.58 -2.46 0.20
C VAL A 336 -13.48 -1.93 1.12
N TRP A 337 -12.90 -2.77 1.98
CA TRP A 337 -11.94 -2.32 2.99
C TRP A 337 -10.48 -2.27 2.52
N LEU A 338 -10.05 -3.23 1.71
CA LEU A 338 -8.68 -3.27 1.19
C LEU A 338 -8.49 -2.30 0.02
N GLY A 339 -9.57 -1.98 -0.71
CA GLY A 339 -9.56 -1.01 -1.81
C GLY A 339 -9.54 0.46 -1.37
N ARG A 340 -9.68 0.75 -0.07
CA ARG A 340 -9.60 2.13 0.44
C ARG A 340 -8.17 2.64 0.28
N SER A 341 -7.98 3.74 -0.46
CA SER A 341 -6.67 4.33 -0.65
C SER A 341 -6.13 4.88 0.67
N CYS A 342 -5.00 4.35 1.15
CA CYS A 342 -4.30 4.88 2.34
C CYS A 342 -3.40 6.08 2.03
N SER A 343 -3.31 6.51 0.78
CA SER A 343 -2.44 7.59 0.35
C SER A 343 -3.12 8.45 -0.70
N THR A 344 -3.02 9.77 -0.52
CA THR A 344 -3.40 10.77 -1.52
C THR A 344 -2.34 10.93 -2.61
N ALA A 345 -1.19 10.25 -2.54
CA ALA A 345 -0.11 10.37 -3.52
C ALA A 345 -0.56 10.03 -4.94
N PHE A 346 -1.55 9.16 -5.10
CA PHE A 346 -2.19 8.94 -6.41
C PHE A 346 -2.89 10.20 -6.92
N GLN A 347 -3.70 10.86 -6.08
CA GLN A 347 -4.32 12.14 -6.41
C GLN A 347 -3.26 13.21 -6.70
N GLU A 348 -2.16 13.26 -5.93
CA GLU A 348 -1.04 14.16 -6.20
C GLU A 348 -0.40 13.92 -7.58
N ARG A 349 -0.30 12.68 -8.06
CA ARG A 349 0.16 12.37 -9.42
C ARG A 349 -0.84 12.84 -10.49
N VAL A 350 -2.14 12.70 -10.22
CA VAL A 350 -3.19 13.28 -11.07
C VAL A 350 -3.03 14.79 -11.14
N PHE A 351 -2.85 15.47 -10.01
CA PHE A 351 -2.65 16.92 -9.95
C PHE A 351 -1.34 17.39 -10.60
N SER A 352 -0.24 16.63 -10.45
CA SER A 352 1.03 16.94 -11.11
C SER A 352 0.94 16.79 -12.63
N THR A 353 0.11 15.87 -13.11
CA THR A 353 -0.17 15.72 -14.53
C THR A 353 -1.12 16.82 -15.00
N ALA A 354 -2.06 17.23 -14.14
CA ALA A 354 -2.99 18.31 -14.39
C ALA A 354 -2.29 19.65 -14.57
N THR A 355 -1.12 19.86 -13.95
CA THR A 355 -0.31 21.08 -14.13
C THR A 355 0.18 21.26 -15.57
N LEU A 356 0.33 20.18 -16.34
CA LEU A 356 0.63 20.28 -17.78
C LEU A 356 -0.57 20.82 -18.58
N VAL A 357 -1.79 20.59 -18.08
CA VAL A 357 -3.05 21.00 -18.72
C VAL A 357 -3.52 22.36 -18.19
N MET A 358 -3.25 22.65 -16.92
CA MET A 358 -3.53 23.87 -16.17
C MET A 358 -2.24 24.67 -15.99
N ASN A 359 -1.83 25.43 -17.02
CA ASN A 359 -0.65 26.31 -16.97
C ASN A 359 -1.03 27.72 -16.49
N SER A 360 -0.03 28.58 -16.21
CA SER A 360 -0.24 29.97 -15.77
C SER A 360 -1.02 30.85 -16.76
N LEU A 361 -1.09 30.44 -18.04
CA LEU A 361 -1.88 31.12 -19.08
C LEU A 361 -3.36 30.71 -19.05
N ARG A 362 -3.72 29.66 -18.30
CA ARG A 362 -5.09 29.20 -18.07
C ARG A 362 -5.57 29.70 -16.71
N THR A 363 -6.38 30.75 -16.73
CA THR A 363 -6.89 31.42 -15.51
C THR A 363 -8.21 30.84 -14.98
N SER A 364 -8.88 29.94 -15.72
CA SER A 364 -10.11 29.28 -15.26
C SER A 364 -9.85 27.84 -14.82
N THR A 365 -10.27 27.53 -13.59
CA THR A 365 -10.32 26.17 -13.02
C THR A 365 -11.52 25.35 -13.52
N ASP A 366 -12.51 26.01 -14.13
CA ASP A 366 -13.69 25.35 -14.69
C ASP A 366 -13.42 24.97 -16.16
N ASN A 367 -12.82 23.81 -16.34
CA ASN A 367 -12.48 23.29 -17.66
C ASN A 367 -12.80 21.79 -17.75
N GLU A 368 -14.07 21.50 -18.02
CA GLU A 368 -14.59 20.14 -18.20
C GLU A 368 -13.73 19.29 -19.17
N ARG A 369 -13.20 19.92 -20.23
CA ARG A 369 -12.31 19.25 -21.18
C ARG A 369 -10.98 18.81 -20.53
N ALA A 370 -10.39 19.65 -19.67
CA ALA A 370 -9.16 19.32 -18.96
C ALA A 370 -9.39 18.17 -17.96
N GLU A 371 -10.50 18.21 -17.23
CA GLU A 371 -10.91 17.14 -16.31
C GLU A 371 -11.11 15.82 -17.05
N ARG A 372 -11.91 15.79 -18.12
CA ARG A 372 -12.12 14.60 -18.96
C ARG A 372 -10.79 14.05 -19.51
N GLN A 373 -9.89 14.91 -19.97
CA GLN A 373 -8.56 14.50 -20.44
C GLN A 373 -7.71 13.86 -19.33
N LEU A 374 -7.78 14.37 -18.11
CA LEU A 374 -7.06 13.83 -16.95
C LEU A 374 -7.60 12.46 -16.54
N ILE A 375 -8.93 12.32 -16.48
CA ILE A 375 -9.62 11.04 -16.19
C ILE A 375 -9.25 10.01 -17.26
N MET A 376 -9.39 10.35 -18.55
CA MET A 376 -9.04 9.45 -19.65
C MET A 376 -7.55 9.06 -19.63
N ARG A 377 -6.65 10.00 -19.29
CA ARG A 377 -5.22 9.70 -19.25
C ARG A 377 -4.88 8.70 -18.14
N HIS A 378 -5.42 8.88 -16.94
CA HIS A 378 -5.11 7.99 -15.80
C HIS A 378 -5.83 6.64 -15.90
N ASN A 379 -6.99 6.59 -16.54
CA ASN A 379 -7.74 5.34 -16.76
C ASN A 379 -7.43 4.66 -18.09
N ARG A 380 -6.42 5.13 -18.83
CA ARG A 380 -6.14 4.66 -20.20
C ARG A 380 -5.94 3.15 -20.31
N GLU A 381 -5.21 2.57 -19.36
CA GLU A 381 -4.94 1.13 -19.35
C GLU A 381 -6.19 0.31 -19.00
N GLU A 382 -7.02 0.79 -18.06
CA GLU A 382 -8.31 0.17 -17.75
C GLU A 382 -9.26 0.23 -18.95
N MET A 383 -9.35 1.39 -19.62
CA MET A 383 -10.17 1.54 -20.82
C MET A 383 -9.72 0.60 -21.94
N LYS A 384 -8.40 0.43 -22.13
CA LYS A 384 -7.86 -0.57 -23.07
C LYS A 384 -8.24 -1.99 -22.67
N ARG A 385 -8.07 -2.35 -21.38
CA ARG A 385 -8.46 -3.68 -20.88
C ARG A 385 -9.95 -3.96 -21.10
N MET A 386 -10.81 -2.98 -20.82
CA MET A 386 -12.24 -3.09 -21.06
C MET A 386 -12.56 -3.27 -22.55
N ASP A 387 -11.86 -2.55 -23.43
CA ASP A 387 -12.03 -2.66 -24.87
C ASP A 387 -11.59 -4.04 -25.38
N GLU A 388 -10.41 -4.50 -24.97
CA GLU A 388 -9.91 -5.84 -25.28
C GLU A 388 -10.83 -6.95 -24.75
N SER A 389 -11.46 -6.75 -23.58
CA SER A 389 -12.41 -7.70 -23.01
C SER A 389 -13.71 -7.76 -23.81
N LYS A 390 -14.19 -6.63 -24.34
CA LYS A 390 -15.35 -6.58 -25.24
C LYS A 390 -15.10 -7.32 -26.55
N HIS A 391 -13.89 -7.27 -27.08
CA HIS A 391 -13.52 -7.97 -28.32
C HIS A 391 -13.36 -9.49 -28.16
N ARG A 392 -13.32 -10.02 -26.92
CA ARG A 392 -13.30 -11.47 -26.65
C ARG A 392 -14.70 -12.08 -26.47
N ILE A 393 -15.74 -11.25 -26.46
CA ILE A 393 -17.14 -11.66 -26.28
C ILE A 393 -17.86 -11.80 -27.65
N TRP A 394 -17.18 -11.49 -28.76
CA TRP A 394 -17.69 -11.63 -30.12
C TRP A 394 -16.95 -12.71 -30.90
#